data_AF-K1RS35-F1
#
_entry.id   AF-K1RS35-F1
#
_cell.length_a   1.000
_cell.length_b   1.000
_cell.length_c   1.000
_cell.angle_alpha   90.00
_cell.angle_beta   90.00
_cell.angle_gamma   90.00
#
_symmetry.space_group_name_H-M   'P 1'
#
loop_
_entity.id
_entity.type
_entity.pdbx_description
1 polymer ?
#
loop_
_entity_poly.entity_id
_entity_poly.type
_entity_poly.pdbx_seq_one_letter_code
_entity_poly.pdbx_strand_id
1 'polypeptide(L)'
;PGVTQAYCAYAAKHEFDTIDTIDILDCNGGDHGYAFATNFNPEINLREVSAPGSYMENGKWVEIPAMSIKREYNFDQVGQKDMYLLHHEEIESLGKNLPDVKRIRFFMTFGQSYLDHMRCLEDVGMLSTTPINFNGQEIVPIQFLKALLPDPASLGPRTKGKTNIGCI
;
A
#
# COMPACT_ATOMS: atom_id res chain seq x y z
N PRO A 1 -2.67 8.33 -6.30
CA PRO A 1 -3.44 9.57 -6.57
C PRO A 1 -4.03 9.60 -7.97
N GLY A 2 -4.99 10.50 -8.21
CA GLY A 2 -5.60 10.73 -9.53
C GLY A 2 -7.08 10.33 -9.56
N VAL A 3 -7.38 9.10 -9.97
CA VAL A 3 -8.76 8.63 -10.17
C VAL A 3 -9.59 8.69 -8.88
N THR A 4 -8.99 8.36 -7.73
CA THR A 4 -9.65 8.44 -6.41
C THR A 4 -10.10 9.87 -6.06
N GLN A 5 -9.28 10.87 -6.39
CA GLN A 5 -9.64 12.28 -6.23
C GLN A 5 -10.79 12.67 -7.17
N ALA A 6 -10.79 12.16 -8.41
CA ALA A 6 -11.88 12.38 -9.35
C ALA A 6 -13.19 11.74 -8.87
N TYR A 7 -13.15 10.56 -8.26
CA TYR A 7 -14.33 9.93 -7.63
C TYR A 7 -14.87 10.78 -6.49
N CYS A 8 -14.01 11.26 -5.59
CA CYS A 8 -14.43 12.13 -4.49
C CYS A 8 -15.03 13.45 -5.01
N ALA A 9 -14.42 14.07 -6.03
CA ALA A 9 -14.93 15.30 -6.64
C ALA A 9 -16.27 15.08 -7.35
N TYR A 10 -16.45 13.94 -8.03
CA TYR A 10 -17.71 13.57 -8.65
C TYR A 10 -18.80 13.38 -7.60
N ALA A 11 -18.51 12.61 -6.54
CA ALA A 11 -19.43 12.36 -5.43
C ALA A 11 -19.87 13.66 -4.76
N ALA A 12 -18.94 14.57 -4.48
CA ALA A 12 -19.24 15.88 -3.89
C ALA A 12 -20.11 16.78 -4.79
N LYS A 13 -20.07 16.57 -6.11
CA LYS A 13 -20.82 17.38 -7.08
C LYS A 13 -22.20 16.82 -7.41
N HIS A 14 -22.34 15.49 -7.38
CA HIS A 14 -23.49 14.81 -7.98
C HIS A 14 -24.23 13.86 -7.04
N GLU A 15 -23.59 13.36 -5.99
CA GLU A 15 -24.14 12.29 -5.15
C GLU A 15 -24.49 12.75 -3.73
N PHE A 16 -23.79 13.75 -3.20
CA PHE A 16 -23.95 14.20 -1.81
C PHE A 16 -23.99 15.72 -1.69
N ASP A 17 -24.84 16.21 -0.76
CA ASP A 17 -24.79 17.60 -0.30
C ASP A 17 -23.56 17.85 0.58
N THR A 18 -23.17 16.85 1.38
CA THR A 18 -22.02 16.89 2.28
C THR A 18 -21.36 15.51 2.38
N ILE A 19 -20.03 15.46 2.34
CA ILE A 19 -19.24 14.26 2.59
C ILE A 19 -18.62 14.38 3.98
N ASP A 20 -19.00 13.49 4.91
CA ASP A 20 -18.46 13.49 6.26
C ASP A 20 -17.13 12.74 6.36
N THR A 21 -17.00 11.62 5.65
CA THR A 21 -15.82 10.75 5.71
C THR A 21 -15.48 10.18 4.34
N ILE A 22 -14.20 9.91 4.10
CA ILE A 22 -13.71 9.26 2.89
C ILE A 22 -12.76 8.12 3.31
N ASP A 23 -13.05 6.91 2.86
CA ASP A 23 -12.12 5.79 2.89
C ASP A 23 -11.74 5.37 1.48
N ILE A 24 -10.46 5.47 1.17
CA ILE A 24 -9.90 5.02 -0.10
C ILE A 24 -9.41 3.58 0.11
N LEU A 25 -9.89 2.67 -0.73
CA LEU A 25 -9.54 1.25 -0.63
C LEU A 25 -8.80 0.84 -1.90
N ASP A 26 -7.56 0.37 -1.75
CA ASP A 26 -6.74 -0.20 -2.82
C ASP A 26 -6.57 -1.72 -2.61
N CYS A 27 -7.16 -2.49 -3.51
CA CYS A 27 -7.06 -3.94 -3.51
C CYS A 27 -6.37 -4.46 -4.76
N ASN A 28 -5.28 -5.18 -4.54
CA ASN A 28 -4.66 -6.03 -5.56
C ASN A 28 -5.01 -7.50 -5.31
N GLY A 29 -5.92 -8.03 -6.11
CA GLY A 29 -6.32 -9.45 -6.12
C GLY A 29 -5.55 -10.31 -7.12
N GLY A 30 -4.44 -9.82 -7.68
CA GLY A 30 -3.61 -10.56 -8.63
C GLY A 30 -2.70 -11.59 -7.98
N ASP A 31 -2.56 -12.75 -8.61
CA ASP A 31 -1.59 -13.79 -8.28
C ASP A 31 -0.63 -14.04 -9.45
N HIS A 32 0.66 -13.81 -9.22
CA HIS A 32 1.75 -14.01 -10.18
C HIS A 32 2.33 -15.44 -10.22
N GLY A 33 1.91 -16.31 -9.29
CA GLY A 33 2.33 -17.71 -9.20
C GLY A 33 3.70 -17.96 -8.55
N TYR A 34 4.45 -16.92 -8.19
CA TYR A 34 5.63 -17.03 -7.31
C TYR A 34 5.25 -17.05 -5.84
N ALA A 35 6.09 -17.67 -4.99
CA ALA A 35 5.92 -17.62 -3.53
C ALA A 35 6.01 -16.19 -2.99
N PHE A 36 6.92 -15.39 -3.55
CA PHE A 36 7.09 -13.97 -3.26
C PHE A 36 7.70 -13.25 -4.47
N ALA A 37 7.10 -12.13 -4.86
CA ALA A 37 7.66 -11.19 -5.83
C ALA A 37 7.11 -9.78 -5.53
N THR A 38 7.82 -8.75 -5.99
CA THR A 38 7.38 -7.35 -5.82
C THR A 38 7.04 -6.76 -7.18
N ASN A 39 5.88 -6.08 -7.28
CA ASN A 39 5.49 -5.38 -8.51
C ASN A 39 6.29 -4.09 -8.73
N PHE A 40 6.92 -3.58 -7.67
CA PHE A 40 7.76 -2.39 -7.68
C PHE A 40 9.15 -2.71 -7.12
N ASN A 41 9.97 -1.66 -7.00
CA ASN A 41 11.26 -1.77 -6.34
C ASN A 41 11.05 -2.27 -4.89
N PRO A 42 11.71 -3.36 -4.46
CA PRO A 42 11.62 -3.88 -3.09
C PRO A 42 11.84 -2.82 -2.00
N GLU A 43 12.70 -1.82 -2.26
CA GLU A 43 12.93 -0.69 -1.35
C GLU A 43 11.67 0.16 -1.13
N ILE A 44 10.85 0.34 -2.16
CA ILE A 44 9.59 1.09 -2.09
C ILE A 44 8.57 0.29 -1.27
N ASN A 45 8.40 -0.99 -1.62
CA ASN A 45 7.49 -1.90 -0.91
C ASN A 45 7.84 -2.01 0.58
N LEU A 46 9.12 -2.10 0.92
CA LEU A 46 9.57 -2.10 2.31
C LEU A 46 9.17 -0.80 3.02
N ARG A 47 9.42 0.35 2.38
CA ARG A 47 9.06 1.64 2.96
C ARG A 47 7.56 1.74 3.22
N GLU A 48 6.72 1.22 2.33
CA GLU A 48 5.27 1.23 2.49
C GLU A 48 4.81 0.44 3.73
N VAL A 49 5.39 -0.75 3.97
CA VAL A 49 4.97 -1.61 5.10
C VAL A 49 5.63 -1.26 6.44
N SER A 50 6.79 -0.60 6.42
CA SER A 50 7.56 -0.24 7.63
C SER A 50 7.38 1.21 8.07
N ALA A 51 6.95 2.11 7.19
CA ALA A 51 6.68 3.48 7.55
C ALA A 51 5.45 3.58 8.47
N PRO A 52 5.43 4.53 9.43
CA PRO A 52 4.23 4.88 10.16
C PRO A 52 3.07 5.16 9.20
N GLY A 53 1.90 4.57 9.48
CA GLY A 53 0.68 4.93 8.77
C GLY A 53 0.23 6.32 9.22
N SER A 54 -0.51 7.04 8.39
CA SER A 54 -1.20 8.24 8.85
C SER A 54 -2.44 8.54 8.03
N TYR A 55 -3.35 9.27 8.64
CA TYR A 55 -4.61 9.70 8.05
C TYR A 55 -4.97 11.08 8.56
N MET A 56 -6.02 11.69 8.00
CA MET A 56 -6.49 13.00 8.44
C MET A 56 -7.81 12.89 9.16
N GLU A 57 -7.92 13.54 10.32
CA GLU A 57 -9.13 13.65 11.13
C GLU A 57 -9.28 15.07 11.66
N ASN A 58 -10.44 15.69 11.39
CA ASN A 58 -10.78 17.08 11.73
C ASN A 58 -9.69 18.08 11.33
N GLY A 59 -9.19 17.95 10.09
CA GLY A 59 -8.14 18.80 9.53
C GLY A 59 -6.74 18.60 10.12
N LYS A 60 -6.53 17.53 10.90
CA LYS A 60 -5.23 17.22 11.52
C LYS A 60 -4.72 15.86 11.10
N TRP A 61 -3.42 15.75 10.90
CA TRP A 61 -2.76 14.47 10.70
C TRP A 61 -2.74 13.66 12.00
N VAL A 62 -3.06 12.38 11.87
CA VAL A 62 -2.95 11.37 12.92
C VAL A 62 -1.99 10.30 12.43
N GLU A 63 -0.85 10.18 13.09
CA GLU A 63 0.15 9.15 12.83
C GLU A 63 -0.14 7.91 13.70
N ILE A 64 0.07 6.73 13.13
CA ILE A 64 -0.10 5.43 13.77
C ILE A 64 1.15 4.56 13.53
N PRO A 65 1.44 3.59 14.42
CA PRO A 65 2.46 2.61 14.13
C PRO A 65 2.17 1.87 12.81
N ALA A 66 3.22 1.51 12.08
CA ALA A 66 3.12 0.77 10.83
C ALA A 66 2.21 -0.45 10.98
N MET A 67 1.31 -0.66 10.02
CA MET A 67 0.41 -1.83 9.94
C MET A 67 -0.50 -2.05 11.17
N SER A 68 -0.65 -1.08 12.07
CA SER A 68 -1.38 -1.26 13.34
C SER A 68 -2.90 -1.24 13.23
N ILE A 69 -3.45 -0.63 12.17
CA ILE A 69 -4.89 -0.62 11.91
C ILE A 69 -5.21 -1.57 10.75
N LYS A 70 -5.64 -2.78 11.11
CA LYS A 70 -6.14 -3.81 10.18
C LYS A 70 -7.66 -3.71 10.02
N ARG A 71 -8.15 -3.87 8.79
CA ARG A 71 -9.57 -4.07 8.47
C ARG A 71 -9.72 -5.21 7.46
N GLU A 72 -10.95 -5.67 7.35
CA GLU A 72 -11.36 -6.70 6.41
C GLU A 72 -12.46 -6.12 5.51
N TYR A 73 -12.38 -6.39 4.22
CA TYR A 73 -13.36 -5.89 3.25
C TYR A 73 -13.59 -6.90 2.13
N ASN A 74 -14.85 -7.02 1.69
CA ASN A 74 -15.23 -7.87 0.56
C ASN A 74 -15.25 -7.04 -0.72
N PHE A 75 -14.16 -7.08 -1.50
CA PHE A 75 -14.00 -6.29 -2.71
C PHE A 75 -14.78 -6.88 -3.88
N ASP A 76 -15.57 -6.05 -4.56
CA ASP A 76 -16.32 -6.51 -5.74
C ASP A 76 -15.37 -7.12 -6.79
N GLN A 77 -15.76 -8.27 -7.32
CA GLN A 77 -15.02 -9.08 -8.28
C GLN A 77 -13.65 -9.61 -7.82
N VAL A 78 -13.27 -9.42 -6.57
CA VAL A 78 -12.02 -9.96 -5.98
C VAL A 78 -12.29 -10.88 -4.80
N GLY A 79 -13.19 -10.50 -3.88
CA GLY A 79 -13.55 -11.24 -2.68
C GLY A 79 -12.99 -10.64 -1.38
N GLN A 80 -13.09 -11.41 -0.29
CA GLN A 80 -12.63 -11.02 1.05
C GLN A 80 -11.12 -10.84 1.10
N LYS A 81 -10.65 -9.69 1.58
CA LYS A 81 -9.24 -9.38 1.77
C LYS A 81 -8.99 -8.63 3.08
N ASP A 82 -7.81 -8.89 3.64
CA ASP A 82 -7.21 -8.08 4.69
C ASP A 82 -6.62 -6.80 4.07
N MET A 83 -6.86 -5.67 4.73
CA MET A 83 -6.32 -4.37 4.35
C MET A 83 -5.83 -3.59 5.55
N TYR A 84 -4.83 -2.75 5.35
CA TYR A 84 -4.11 -2.02 6.39
C TYR A 84 -4.09 -0.54 6.08
N LEU A 85 -4.26 0.28 7.12
CA LEU A 85 -4.19 1.73 6.97
C LEU A 85 -2.75 2.16 6.72
N LEU A 86 -2.53 2.89 5.63
CA LEU A 86 -1.23 3.44 5.25
C LEU A 86 -1.35 4.96 5.04
N HIS A 87 -0.21 5.64 5.12
CA HIS A 87 -0.11 7.01 4.60
C HIS A 87 -0.21 6.99 3.07
N HIS A 88 -0.91 7.97 2.48
CA HIS A 88 -0.96 8.13 1.04
C HIS A 88 -1.10 9.61 0.63
N GLU A 89 -0.44 10.00 -0.46
CA GLU A 89 -0.29 11.41 -0.87
C GLU A 89 -1.62 12.12 -1.20
N GLU A 90 -2.62 11.38 -1.67
CA GLU A 90 -3.93 11.95 -2.02
C GLU A 90 -4.76 12.40 -0.82
N ILE A 91 -4.42 11.98 0.39
CA ILE A 91 -5.09 12.44 1.62
C ILE A 91 -4.88 13.95 1.79
N GLU A 92 -3.66 14.44 1.49
CA GLU A 92 -3.31 15.86 1.61
C GLU A 92 -4.15 16.72 0.67
N SER A 93 -4.19 16.37 -0.62
CA SER A 93 -4.94 17.14 -1.60
C SER A 93 -6.45 17.05 -1.36
N LEU A 94 -6.97 15.90 -0.93
CA LEU A 94 -8.39 15.77 -0.61
C LEU A 94 -8.80 16.62 0.58
N GLY A 95 -8.09 16.60 1.71
CA GLY A 95 -8.51 17.43 2.84
C GLY A 95 -8.27 18.93 2.64
N LYS A 96 -7.36 19.31 1.74
CA LYS A 96 -7.25 20.72 1.31
C LYS A 96 -8.45 21.16 0.47
N ASN A 97 -8.93 20.31 -0.44
CA ASN A 97 -9.99 20.66 -1.40
C ASN A 97 -11.40 20.35 -0.90
N LEU A 98 -11.53 19.49 0.12
CA LEU A 98 -12.77 19.11 0.78
C LEU A 98 -12.64 19.37 2.29
N PRO A 99 -12.54 20.65 2.72
CA PRO A 99 -12.19 21.00 4.11
C PRO A 99 -13.26 20.61 5.14
N ASP A 100 -14.51 20.40 4.71
CA ASP A 100 -15.62 20.00 5.58
C ASP A 100 -15.62 18.49 5.89
N VAL A 101 -14.79 17.70 5.20
CA VAL A 101 -14.64 16.27 5.46
C VAL A 101 -13.95 16.05 6.80
N LYS A 102 -14.65 15.36 7.71
CA LYS A 102 -14.17 15.11 9.08
C LYS A 102 -13.07 14.07 9.13
N ARG A 103 -13.02 13.12 8.21
CA ARG A 103 -11.96 12.09 8.20
C ARG A 103 -11.66 11.55 6.80
N ILE A 104 -10.39 11.38 6.49
CA ILE A 104 -9.91 10.79 5.23
C ILE A 104 -8.86 9.74 5.54
N ARG A 105 -9.06 8.50 5.07
CA ARG A 105 -8.15 7.36 5.28
C ARG A 105 -7.84 6.65 3.96
N PHE A 106 -6.71 5.97 3.93
CA PHE A 106 -6.30 5.10 2.83
C PHE A 106 -5.98 3.71 3.38
N PHE A 107 -6.55 2.68 2.77
CA PHE A 107 -6.31 1.28 3.08
C PHE A 107 -5.79 0.55 1.85
N MET A 108 -4.80 -0.31 2.06
CA MET A 108 -4.23 -1.16 1.02
C MET A 108 -4.26 -2.63 1.43
N THR A 109 -4.57 -3.52 0.50
CA THR A 109 -4.58 -4.96 0.77
C THR A 109 -3.17 -5.54 0.85
N PHE A 110 -2.91 -6.32 1.90
CA PHE A 110 -1.72 -7.15 2.01
C PHE A 110 -2.11 -8.57 2.41
N GLY A 111 -1.73 -9.56 1.60
CA GLY A 111 -1.93 -10.96 1.95
C GLY A 111 -1.01 -11.40 3.09
N GLN A 112 -1.48 -12.27 3.98
CA GLN A 112 -0.69 -12.76 5.11
C GLN A 112 0.66 -13.35 4.68
N SER A 113 0.68 -14.16 3.62
CA SER A 113 1.91 -14.72 3.05
C SER A 113 2.92 -13.63 2.69
N TYR A 114 2.47 -12.52 2.10
CA TYR A 114 3.35 -11.41 1.73
C TYR A 114 3.98 -10.77 2.98
N LEU A 115 3.18 -10.51 4.01
CA LEU A 115 3.66 -9.93 5.27
C LEU A 115 4.65 -10.85 5.99
N ASP A 116 4.39 -12.16 5.98
CA ASP A 116 5.29 -13.13 6.58
C ASP A 116 6.64 -13.21 5.85
N HIS A 117 6.65 -13.17 4.51
CA HIS A 117 7.90 -13.12 3.73
C HIS A 117 8.68 -11.82 4.02
N MET A 118 8.00 -10.67 4.07
CA MET A 118 8.64 -9.40 4.39
C MET A 118 9.28 -9.43 5.78
N ARG A 119 8.55 -9.89 6.80
CA ARG A 119 9.08 -10.03 8.16
C ARG A 119 10.30 -10.96 8.19
N CYS A 120 10.23 -12.12 7.54
CA CYS A 120 11.35 -13.05 7.48
C CYS A 120 12.60 -12.42 6.81
N LEU A 121 12.42 -11.67 5.72
CA LEU A 121 13.52 -10.98 5.02
C LEU A 121 14.11 -9.85 5.86
N GLU A 122 13.28 -9.14 6.62
CA GLU A 122 13.70 -8.09 7.56
C GLU A 122 14.51 -8.69 8.73
N ASP A 123 13.98 -9.73 9.38
CA ASP A 123 14.59 -10.39 10.55
C ASP A 123 15.99 -10.93 10.27
N VAL A 124 16.26 -11.37 9.03
CA VAL A 124 17.58 -11.85 8.60
C VAL A 124 18.46 -10.76 7.96
N GLY A 125 17.99 -9.51 7.93
CA GLY A 125 18.75 -8.35 7.44
C GLY A 125 18.83 -8.19 5.92
N MET A 126 18.08 -8.98 5.14
CA MET A 126 18.07 -8.92 3.67
C MET A 126 17.46 -7.63 3.13
N LEU A 127 16.73 -6.91 3.98
CA LEU A 127 16.11 -5.61 3.66
C LEU A 127 16.98 -4.41 4.06
N SER A 128 18.16 -4.64 4.62
CA SER A 128 19.08 -3.57 5.04
C SER A 128 19.66 -2.81 3.85
N THR A 129 19.76 -1.49 4.01
CA THR A 129 20.47 -0.57 3.12
C THR A 129 21.92 -0.33 3.57
N THR A 130 22.32 -0.83 4.74
CA THR A 130 23.70 -0.72 5.23
C THR A 130 24.60 -1.72 4.50
N PRO A 131 25.70 -1.28 3.87
CA PRO A 131 26.65 -2.18 3.25
C PRO A 131 27.26 -3.16 4.26
N ILE A 132 27.49 -4.40 3.83
CA ILE A 132 28.26 -5.41 4.56
C ILE A 132 29.43 -5.89 3.72
N ASN A 133 30.53 -6.28 4.36
CA ASN A 133 31.65 -6.92 3.68
C ASN A 133 31.38 -8.42 3.56
N PHE A 134 31.35 -8.93 2.33
CA PHE A 134 31.25 -10.36 2.03
C PHE A 134 32.41 -10.75 1.11
N ASN A 135 33.35 -11.55 1.62
CA ASN A 135 34.53 -12.02 0.89
C ASN A 135 35.38 -10.88 0.26
N GLY A 136 35.51 -9.74 0.95
CA GLY A 136 36.30 -8.60 0.48
C GLY A 136 35.55 -7.65 -0.46
N GLN A 137 34.27 -7.90 -0.74
CA GLN A 137 33.40 -7.03 -1.51
C GLN A 137 32.32 -6.41 -0.62
N GLU A 138 32.07 -5.11 -0.78
CA GLU A 138 30.91 -4.47 -0.17
C GLU A 138 29.64 -4.79 -0.94
N ILE A 139 28.63 -5.28 -0.23
CA ILE A 139 27.31 -5.61 -0.79
C ILE A 139 26.26 -4.91 0.06
N VAL A 140 25.26 -4.31 -0.60
CA VAL A 140 24.05 -3.82 0.07
C VAL A 140 22.98 -4.92 -0.01
N PRO A 141 22.53 -5.50 1.13
CA PRO A 141 21.63 -6.66 1.12
C PRO A 141 20.37 -6.49 0.28
N ILE A 142 19.69 -5.34 0.38
CA ILE A 142 18.45 -5.10 -0.39
C ILE A 142 18.67 -5.03 -1.90
N GLN A 143 19.84 -4.54 -2.34
CA GLN A 143 20.21 -4.54 -3.76
C GLN A 143 20.50 -5.95 -4.26
N PHE A 144 21.11 -6.78 -3.41
CA PHE A 144 21.33 -8.20 -3.73
C PHE A 144 20.01 -8.98 -3.78
N LEU A 145 19.09 -8.76 -2.83
CA LEU A 145 17.75 -9.33 -2.85
C LEU A 145 17.02 -8.98 -4.15
N LYS A 146 17.07 -7.72 -4.57
CA LYS A 146 16.47 -7.27 -5.84
C LYS A 146 16.97 -8.07 -7.05
N ALA A 147 18.24 -8.48 -7.05
CA ALA A 147 18.80 -9.31 -8.13
C ALA A 147 18.33 -10.78 -8.09
N LEU A 148 17.88 -11.27 -6.92
CA LEU A 148 17.32 -12.62 -6.75
C LEU A 148 15.82 -12.69 -7.06
N LEU A 149 15.10 -11.59 -6.86
CA LEU A 149 13.66 -11.53 -7.11
C LEU A 149 13.35 -11.56 -8.61
N PRO A 150 12.18 -12.10 -9.02
CA PRO A 150 11.75 -12.03 -10.41
C PRO A 150 11.68 -10.58 -10.90
N ASP A 151 12.03 -10.37 -12.18
CA ASP A 151 11.88 -9.05 -12.81
C ASP A 151 10.42 -8.60 -12.76
N PRO A 152 10.09 -7.44 -12.14
CA PRO A 152 8.73 -6.93 -12.06
C PRO A 152 8.04 -6.82 -13.43
N ALA A 153 8.78 -6.46 -14.49
CA ALA A 153 8.22 -6.36 -15.84
C ALA A 153 7.77 -7.71 -16.41
N SER A 154 8.32 -8.82 -15.91
CA SER A 154 7.96 -10.18 -16.31
C SER A 154 6.72 -10.72 -15.59
N LEU A 155 6.26 -10.04 -14.53
CA LEU A 155 5.12 -10.50 -13.73
C LEU A 155 3.78 -10.30 -14.46
N GLY A 156 3.63 -9.21 -15.22
CA GLY A 156 2.37 -8.83 -15.87
C GLY A 156 1.68 -9.95 -16.66
N PRO A 157 2.36 -10.63 -17.60
CA PRO A 157 1.78 -11.74 -18.36
C PRO A 157 1.40 -12.98 -17.52
N ARG A 158 1.95 -13.10 -16.31
CA ARG A 158 1.71 -14.24 -15.39
C ARG A 158 0.59 -13.95 -14.40
N THR A 159 0.45 -12.69 -14.01
CA THR A 159 -0.50 -12.26 -12.99
C THR A 159 -1.94 -12.52 -13.44
N LYS A 160 -2.66 -13.33 -12.67
CA LYS A 160 -4.08 -13.61 -12.87
C LYS A 160 -4.88 -13.07 -11.70
N GLY A 161 -5.93 -12.31 -11.97
CA GLY A 161 -6.81 -11.74 -10.95
C GLY A 161 -7.35 -10.39 -11.38
N LYS A 162 -7.92 -9.67 -10.43
CA LYS A 162 -8.45 -8.31 -10.62
C LYS A 162 -7.92 -7.37 -9.57
N THR A 163 -7.85 -6.10 -9.91
CA THR A 163 -7.64 -5.01 -8.97
C THR A 163 -8.97 -4.29 -8.73
N ASN A 164 -9.17 -3.77 -7.53
CA ASN A 164 -10.33 -2.97 -7.17
C ASN A 164 -9.84 -1.77 -6.36
N ILE A 165 -10.00 -0.57 -6.92
CA ILE A 165 -9.63 0.68 -6.27
C ILE A 165 -10.87 1.56 -6.22
N GLY A 166 -11.27 1.99 -5.03
CA GLY A 166 -12.53 2.70 -4.82
C GLY A 166 -12.48 3.66 -3.63
N CYS A 167 -13.55 4.46 -3.51
CA CYS A 167 -13.77 5.38 -2.39
C CYS A 167 -15.14 5.09 -1.78
N ILE A 168 -15.23 5.09 -0.45
CA ILE A 168 -16.45 4.89 0.33
C ILE A 168 -16.65 6.06 1.28
#